data_AF-A0A8T3YP09-F1
#
_entry.id   AF-A0A8T3YP09-F1
#
_cell.length_a   1.000
_cell.length_b   1.000
_cell.length_c   1.000
_cell.angle_alpha   90.00
_cell.angle_beta   90.00
_cell.angle_gamma   90.00
#
_symmetry.space_group_name_H-M   'P 1'
#
loop_
_entity.id
_entity.type
_entity.pdbx_description
1 polymer ?
#
loop_
_entity_poly.entity_id
_entity_poly.type
_entity_poly.pdbx_seq_one_letter_code
_entity_poly.pdbx_strand_id
1 'polypeptide(L)'
;MKMGFDLIALKPKSEEYRRFINNVWGWRPLWAFVTKVCSDLLTEEQINGGHINDGVLINEELALGIARRLKKIIESGFAEHQAGSFQDRKDKVGMITCNACDGTLIHKYTGEPCMICRGTGKVKPMVTAYHFSIENLKEFVKFCENSGGFEIW
;
A
#
# COMPACT_ATOMS: atom_id res chain seq x y z
N MET A 1 9.89 8.52 -12.50
CA MET A 1 9.53 8.60 -11.07
C MET A 1 8.90 7.27 -10.68
N LYS A 2 9.60 6.41 -9.93
CA LYS A 2 8.98 5.22 -9.35
C LYS A 2 8.09 5.73 -8.21
N MET A 3 6.78 5.81 -8.41
CA MET A 3 5.85 6.12 -7.32
C MET A 3 5.78 4.89 -6.40
N GLY A 4 6.56 4.90 -5.32
CA GLY A 4 6.75 3.78 -4.42
C GLY A 4 7.17 4.23 -3.04
N PHE A 5 7.24 3.26 -2.14
CA PHE A 5 7.77 3.39 -0.80
C PHE A 5 9.00 2.51 -0.65
N ASP A 6 10.01 3.09 -0.03
CA ASP A 6 11.30 2.50 0.22
C ASP A 6 11.53 2.41 1.71
N LEU A 7 11.50 1.18 2.23
CA LEU A 7 11.74 0.94 3.64
C LEU A 7 13.21 0.63 3.83
N ILE A 8 13.91 1.48 4.59
CA ILE A 8 15.34 1.35 4.85
C ILE A 8 15.53 0.72 6.24
N ALA A 9 16.19 -0.43 6.30
CA ALA A 9 16.45 -1.14 7.55
C ALA A 9 17.50 -0.44 8.41
N LEU A 10 17.32 -0.43 9.73
CA LEU A 10 18.27 0.20 10.66
C LEU A 10 19.49 -0.69 10.93
N LYS A 11 19.26 -2.00 11.13
CA LYS A 11 20.28 -3.01 11.45
C LYS A 11 19.93 -4.33 10.74
N PRO A 12 20.03 -4.37 9.40
CA PRO A 12 19.66 -5.55 8.64
C PRO A 12 20.57 -6.73 8.97
N LYS A 13 19.99 -7.93 9.13
CA LYS A 13 20.77 -9.16 9.38
C LYS A 13 21.60 -9.62 8.17
N SER A 14 21.23 -9.21 6.98
CA SER A 14 21.96 -9.47 5.73
C SER A 14 21.64 -8.40 4.68
N GLU A 15 22.40 -8.38 3.59
CA GLU A 15 22.18 -7.44 2.48
C GLU A 15 20.77 -7.52 1.88
N GLU A 16 20.18 -8.72 1.86
CA GLU A 16 18.80 -8.97 1.39
C GLU A 16 17.77 -8.12 2.14
N TYR A 17 17.98 -7.89 3.44
CA TYR A 17 17.05 -7.15 4.30
C TYR A 17 17.42 -5.68 4.45
N ARG A 18 18.37 -5.15 3.67
CA ARG A 18 18.74 -3.73 3.72
C ARG A 18 17.58 -2.82 3.32
N ARG A 19 16.75 -3.25 2.37
CA ARG A 19 15.62 -2.47 1.87
C ARG A 19 14.44 -3.35 1.51
N PHE A 20 13.25 -2.87 1.81
CA PHE A 20 12.01 -3.41 1.27
C PHE A 20 11.39 -2.36 0.35
N ILE A 21 11.23 -2.70 -0.93
CA ILE A 21 10.68 -1.79 -1.93
C ILE A 21 9.26 -2.23 -2.24
N ASN A 22 8.33 -1.27 -2.21
CA ASN A 22 6.97 -1.53 -2.62
C ASN A 22 6.45 -0.38 -3.48
N ASN A 23 5.66 -0.68 -4.51
CA ASN A 23 5.05 0.40 -5.28
C ASN A 23 3.90 1.02 -4.47
N VAL A 24 3.50 2.26 -4.78
CA VAL A 24 2.45 2.97 -4.01
C VAL A 24 1.09 2.23 -4.01
N TRP A 25 0.81 1.46 -5.07
CA TRP A 25 -0.43 0.71 -5.24
C TRP A 25 -0.51 -0.54 -4.37
N GLY A 26 0.64 -1.15 -4.05
CA GLY A 26 0.76 -2.27 -3.11
C GLY A 26 1.01 -1.82 -1.67
N TRP A 27 1.79 -0.76 -1.48
CA TRP A 27 2.16 -0.25 -0.16
C TRP A 27 0.97 0.29 0.62
N ARG A 28 0.16 1.17 0.02
CA ARG A 28 -0.95 1.82 0.76
C ARG A 28 -1.94 0.82 1.34
N PRO A 29 -2.40 -0.21 0.60
CA PRO A 29 -3.23 -1.28 1.16
C PRO A 29 -2.51 -2.12 2.21
N LEU A 30 -1.22 -2.43 2.01
CA LEU A 30 -0.44 -3.17 2.99
C LEU A 30 -0.34 -2.40 4.30
N TRP A 31 0.06 -1.13 4.27
CA TRP A 31 0.17 -0.31 5.48
C TRP A 31 -1.19 -0.10 6.15
N ALA A 32 -2.25 0.15 5.39
CA ALA A 32 -3.61 0.23 5.94
C ALA A 32 -4.06 -1.07 6.62
N PHE A 33 -3.60 -2.22 6.13
CA PHE A 33 -3.83 -3.50 6.80
C PHE A 33 -3.01 -3.63 8.08
N VAL A 34 -1.74 -3.24 8.07
CA VAL A 34 -0.87 -3.19 9.26
C VAL A 34 -1.51 -2.32 10.35
N THR A 35 -1.92 -1.10 10.02
CA THR A 35 -2.55 -0.19 10.99
C THR A 35 -3.87 -0.74 11.52
N LYS A 36 -4.66 -1.43 10.69
CA LYS A 36 -5.89 -2.09 11.12
C LYS A 36 -5.66 -3.18 12.19
N VAL A 37 -4.59 -3.96 12.07
CA VAL A 37 -4.36 -5.13 12.95
C VAL A 37 -3.30 -4.90 14.03
N CYS A 38 -2.58 -3.78 13.96
CA CYS A 38 -1.51 -3.40 14.88
C CYS A 38 -1.69 -1.97 15.44
N SER A 39 -2.88 -1.37 15.38
CA SER A 39 -3.12 -0.01 15.92
C SER A 39 -2.80 0.10 17.41
N ASP A 40 -2.88 -0.99 18.15
CA ASP A 40 -2.49 -1.07 19.57
C ASP A 40 -0.97 -1.00 19.80
N LEU A 41 -0.17 -1.22 18.74
CA LEU A 41 1.29 -1.15 18.80
C LEU A 41 1.84 0.19 18.29
N LEU A 42 1.06 0.92 17.48
CA LEU A 42 1.53 2.08 16.73
C LEU A 42 0.97 3.37 17.31
N THR A 43 1.76 4.45 17.26
CA THR A 43 1.24 5.80 17.53
C THR A 43 0.43 6.32 16.34
N GLU A 44 -0.39 7.34 16.55
CA GLU A 44 -1.08 8.04 15.46
C GLU A 44 -0.11 8.63 14.43
N GLU A 45 1.04 9.13 14.89
CA GLU A 45 2.11 9.63 14.03
C GLU A 45 2.65 8.51 13.12
N GLN A 46 2.89 7.31 13.65
CA GLN A 46 3.35 6.17 12.85
C GLN A 46 2.28 5.68 11.87
N ILE A 47 1.02 5.62 12.32
CA ILE A 47 -0.12 5.24 11.48
C ILE A 47 -0.23 6.16 10.28
N ASN A 48 -0.22 7.48 10.51
CA ASN A 48 -0.36 8.49 9.46
C ASN A 48 0.91 8.62 8.62
N GLY A 49 2.07 8.63 9.28
CA GLY A 49 3.39 8.78 8.67
C GLY A 49 3.73 7.64 7.71
N GLY A 50 3.28 6.40 7.96
CA GLY A 50 3.56 5.31 7.02
C GLY A 50 2.80 5.42 5.68
N HIS A 51 1.93 6.42 5.51
CA HIS A 51 1.34 6.81 4.22
C HIS A 51 2.08 7.97 3.53
N ILE A 52 3.19 8.42 4.10
CA ILE A 52 4.03 9.55 3.72
C ILE A 52 5.48 9.06 3.57
N ASN A 53 6.22 9.64 2.62
CA ASN A 53 7.62 9.32 2.32
C ASN A 53 8.55 10.30 3.05
N ASP A 54 8.41 10.42 4.37
CA ASP A 54 9.12 11.43 5.19
C ASP A 54 10.03 10.82 6.27
N GLY A 55 10.26 9.51 6.23
CA GLY A 55 11.22 8.84 7.10
C GLY A 55 10.65 8.42 8.46
N VAL A 56 9.34 8.19 8.59
CA VAL A 56 8.77 7.75 9.86
C VAL A 56 9.44 6.47 10.38
N LEU A 57 9.79 6.48 11.67
CA LEU A 57 10.59 5.43 12.30
C LEU A 57 9.71 4.34 12.93
N ILE A 58 9.99 3.10 12.55
CA ILE A 58 9.54 1.88 13.23
C ILE A 58 10.77 1.21 13.85
N ASN A 59 10.92 1.30 15.17
CA ASN A 59 12.06 0.70 15.85
C ASN A 59 12.01 -0.85 15.84
N GLU A 60 13.08 -1.50 16.30
CA GLU A 60 13.19 -2.97 16.31
C GLU A 60 12.05 -3.66 17.09
N GLU A 61 11.70 -3.14 18.26
CA GLU A 61 10.63 -3.71 19.10
C GLU A 61 9.29 -3.70 18.36
N LEU A 62 8.95 -2.57 17.75
CA LEU A 62 7.74 -2.41 16.95
C LEU A 62 7.76 -3.29 15.70
N ALA A 63 8.87 -3.34 14.97
CA ALA A 63 9.00 -4.20 13.79
C ALA A 63 8.76 -5.67 14.14
N LEU A 64 9.37 -6.16 15.22
CA LEU A 64 9.15 -7.53 15.72
C LEU A 64 7.72 -7.74 16.22
N GLY A 65 7.13 -6.74 16.88
CA GLY A 65 5.73 -6.74 17.31
C GLY A 65 4.76 -6.91 16.14
N ILE A 66 4.94 -6.09 15.10
CA ILE A 66 4.18 -6.15 13.85
C ILE A 66 4.35 -7.52 13.20
N ALA A 67 5.59 -8.00 13.03
CA ALA A 67 5.86 -9.31 12.42
C ALA A 67 5.11 -10.44 13.14
N ARG A 68 5.20 -10.49 14.48
CA ARG A 68 4.50 -11.52 15.28
C ARG A 68 2.99 -11.45 15.13
N ARG A 69 2.40 -10.24 15.14
CA ARG A 69 0.95 -10.06 14.96
C ARG A 69 0.51 -10.51 13.57
N LEU A 70 1.23 -10.10 12.53
CA LEU A 70 0.92 -10.45 11.14
C LEU A 70 1.05 -11.95 10.88
N LYS A 71 2.04 -12.63 11.45
CA LYS A 71 2.15 -14.10 11.35
C LYS A 71 0.92 -14.81 11.89
N LYS A 72 0.47 -14.46 13.10
CA LYS A 72 -0.76 -15.03 13.70
C LYS A 72 -1.99 -14.77 12.83
N ILE A 73 -2.07 -13.57 12.26
CA ILE A 73 -3.18 -13.18 11.38
C ILE A 73 -3.17 -13.99 10.07
N ILE A 74 -2.00 -14.25 9.47
CA ILE A 74 -1.86 -15.14 8.30
C ILE A 74 -2.24 -16.58 8.68
N GLU A 75 -1.72 -17.11 9.79
CA GLU A 75 -2.02 -18.48 10.25
C GLU A 75 -3.52 -18.69 10.52
N SER A 76 -4.24 -17.65 10.96
CA SER A 76 -5.68 -17.72 11.18
C SER A 76 -6.53 -17.73 9.90
N GLY A 77 -5.96 -17.48 8.72
CA GLY A 77 -6.70 -17.30 7.47
C GLY A 77 -7.39 -15.95 7.32
N PHE A 78 -7.27 -15.06 8.31
CA PHE A 78 -7.90 -13.73 8.27
C PHE A 78 -7.30 -12.84 7.18
N ALA A 79 -5.99 -12.93 6.93
CA ALA A 79 -5.33 -12.16 5.88
C ALA A 79 -5.88 -12.51 4.49
N GLU A 80 -6.04 -13.80 4.20
CA GLU A 80 -6.58 -14.34 2.96
C GLU A 80 -8.02 -13.86 2.74
N HIS A 81 -8.86 -13.92 3.78
CA HIS A 81 -10.22 -13.38 3.71
C HIS A 81 -10.25 -11.88 3.38
N GLN A 82 -9.34 -11.09 3.96
CA GLN A 82 -9.23 -9.66 3.69
C GLN A 82 -8.72 -9.38 2.27
N ALA A 83 -7.81 -10.20 1.74
CA ALA A 83 -7.37 -10.12 0.35
C ALA A 83 -8.50 -10.41 -0.64
N GLY A 84 -9.29 -11.45 -0.41
CA GLY A 84 -10.49 -11.74 -1.22
C GLY A 84 -11.50 -10.59 -1.17
N SER A 85 -11.81 -10.10 0.02
CA SER A 85 -12.72 -8.95 0.21
C SER A 85 -12.20 -7.66 -0.46
N PHE A 86 -10.89 -7.46 -0.51
CA PHE A 86 -10.28 -6.32 -1.21
C PHE A 86 -10.50 -6.42 -2.72
N GLN A 87 -10.24 -7.59 -3.30
CA GLN A 87 -10.43 -7.84 -4.73
C GLN A 87 -11.90 -7.72 -5.13
N ASP A 88 -12.82 -8.32 -4.36
CA ASP A 88 -14.26 -8.25 -4.63
C ASP A 88 -14.79 -6.81 -4.64
N ARG A 89 -14.32 -5.97 -3.69
CA ARG A 89 -14.71 -4.56 -3.65
C ARG A 89 -14.22 -3.82 -4.89
N LYS A 90 -12.99 -4.09 -5.33
CA LYS A 90 -12.39 -3.49 -6.52
C LYS A 90 -13.15 -3.86 -7.79
N ASP A 91 -13.57 -5.11 -7.95
CA ASP A 91 -14.27 -5.57 -9.15
C ASP A 91 -15.70 -5.04 -9.26
N LYS A 92 -16.31 -4.67 -8.12
CA LYS A 92 -17.65 -4.04 -8.06
C LYS A 92 -17.62 -2.52 -8.25
N VAL A 93 -16.44 -1.90 -8.30
CA VAL A 93 -16.34 -0.45 -8.52
C VAL A 93 -16.70 -0.12 -9.96
N GLY A 94 -17.80 0.61 -10.13
CA GLY A 94 -18.25 1.12 -11.43
C GLY A 94 -17.32 2.18 -12.02
N MET A 95 -17.53 2.49 -13.30
CA MET A 95 -16.83 3.59 -13.95
C MET A 95 -17.35 4.94 -13.43
N ILE A 96 -16.45 5.90 -13.25
CA ILE A 96 -16.78 7.29 -12.89
C ILE A 96 -16.64 8.20 -14.11
N THR A 97 -17.29 9.35 -14.06
CA THR A 97 -17.07 10.43 -15.04
C THR A 97 -15.59 10.81 -15.09
N CYS A 98 -15.06 11.02 -16.29
CA CYS A 98 -13.67 11.39 -16.46
C CYS A 98 -13.43 12.84 -16.02
N ASN A 99 -12.73 13.04 -14.91
CA ASN A 99 -12.41 14.38 -14.39
C ASN A 99 -11.56 15.25 -15.33
N ALA A 100 -10.88 14.65 -16.31
CA ALA A 100 -10.07 15.38 -17.28
C ALA A 100 -10.90 16.05 -18.39
N CYS A 101 -12.13 15.57 -18.63
CA CYS A 101 -13.04 16.11 -19.64
C CYS A 101 -14.47 16.36 -19.14
N ASP A 102 -14.81 16.00 -17.90
CA ASP A 102 -16.19 15.97 -17.36
C ASP A 102 -17.20 15.24 -18.25
N GLY A 103 -16.75 14.22 -18.97
CA GLY A 103 -17.59 13.48 -19.91
C GLY A 103 -17.83 14.15 -21.26
N THR A 104 -17.28 15.36 -21.49
CA THR A 104 -17.43 16.09 -22.76
C THR A 104 -16.60 15.52 -23.91
N LEU A 105 -15.68 14.61 -23.61
CA LEU A 105 -14.70 14.02 -24.53
C LEU A 105 -13.61 15.00 -25.02
N ILE A 106 -13.63 16.25 -24.58
CA ILE A 106 -12.59 17.26 -24.85
C ILE A 106 -11.82 17.54 -23.56
N HIS A 107 -10.50 17.51 -23.61
CA HIS A 107 -9.67 17.71 -22.44
C HIS A 107 -9.67 19.19 -22.01
N LYS A 108 -10.00 19.46 -20.74
CA LYS A 108 -10.27 20.81 -20.21
C LYS A 108 -9.14 21.81 -20.44
N TYR A 109 -7.90 21.33 -20.39
CA TYR A 109 -6.71 22.20 -20.44
C TYR A 109 -6.10 22.30 -21.84
N THR A 110 -6.38 21.34 -22.74
CA THR A 110 -5.74 21.31 -24.06
C THR A 110 -6.71 21.63 -25.19
N GLY A 111 -8.02 21.48 -24.99
CA GLY A 111 -9.01 21.61 -26.07
C GLY A 111 -9.01 20.46 -27.08
N GLU A 112 -8.13 19.47 -26.90
CA GLU A 112 -7.96 18.31 -27.76
C GLU A 112 -8.84 17.13 -27.33
N PRO A 113 -9.06 16.12 -28.20
CA PRO A 113 -9.71 14.88 -27.82
C PRO A 113 -9.10 14.25 -26.56
N CYS A 114 -9.95 13.84 -25.63
CA CYS A 114 -9.52 13.34 -24.33
C CYS A 114 -8.92 11.93 -24.43
N MET A 115 -7.60 11.85 -24.36
CA MET A 115 -6.83 10.59 -24.38
C MET A 115 -6.94 9.78 -23.07
N ILE A 116 -7.40 10.41 -21.98
CA ILE A 116 -7.54 9.76 -20.67
C ILE A 116 -8.72 8.78 -20.66
N CYS A 117 -9.90 9.22 -21.10
CA CYS A 117 -11.09 8.37 -21.16
C CYS A 117 -11.22 7.54 -22.44
N ARG A 118 -10.34 7.79 -23.43
CA ARG A 118 -10.34 7.13 -24.74
C ARG A 118 -11.72 7.16 -25.42
N GLY A 119 -12.37 8.32 -25.41
CA GLY A 119 -13.67 8.53 -26.05
C GLY A 119 -14.90 8.01 -25.29
N THR A 120 -14.73 7.46 -24.09
CA THR A 120 -15.87 6.91 -23.31
C THR A 120 -16.53 7.92 -22.37
N GLY A 121 -15.86 9.05 -22.10
CA GLY A 121 -16.28 10.04 -21.10
C GLY A 121 -16.18 9.54 -19.65
N LYS A 122 -15.76 8.28 -19.46
CA LYS A 122 -15.69 7.62 -18.17
C LYS A 122 -14.33 6.96 -17.97
N VAL A 123 -13.94 6.73 -16.72
CA VAL A 123 -12.70 6.04 -16.36
C VAL A 123 -12.94 5.09 -15.21
N LYS A 124 -12.09 4.08 -15.06
CA LYS A 124 -12.03 3.33 -13.81
C LYS A 124 -11.45 4.24 -12.71
N PRO A 125 -12.05 4.27 -11.51
CA PRO A 125 -11.49 5.02 -10.39
C PRO A 125 -10.08 4.55 -10.02
N MET A 126 -9.21 5.47 -9.60
CA MET A 126 -7.83 5.11 -9.18
C MET A 126 -7.78 4.09 -8.05
N VAL A 127 -8.83 4.01 -7.21
CA VAL A 127 -8.90 2.99 -6.15
C VAL A 127 -8.77 1.56 -6.70
N THR A 128 -9.15 1.34 -7.96
CA THR A 128 -9.02 0.05 -8.63
C THR A 128 -7.58 -0.28 -9.03
N ALA A 129 -6.64 0.66 -8.97
CA ALA A 129 -5.21 0.39 -9.19
C ALA A 129 -4.55 -0.28 -7.98
N TYR A 130 -5.04 -0.01 -6.77
CA TYR A 130 -4.52 -0.63 -5.55
C TYR A 130 -4.69 -2.15 -5.55
N HIS A 131 -3.78 -2.85 -4.88
CA HIS A 131 -3.83 -4.31 -4.70
C HIS A 131 -3.26 -4.71 -3.34
N PHE A 132 -3.76 -5.83 -2.81
CA PHE A 132 -3.27 -6.43 -1.57
C PHE A 132 -3.05 -7.92 -1.82
N SER A 133 -1.81 -8.39 -1.64
CA SER A 133 -1.44 -9.80 -1.84
C SER A 133 -0.80 -10.38 -0.59
N ILE A 134 -1.03 -11.66 -0.37
CA ILE A 134 -0.51 -12.39 0.79
C ILE A 134 0.99 -12.61 0.68
N GLU A 135 1.50 -12.76 -0.54
CA GLU A 135 2.92 -12.90 -0.84
C GLU A 135 3.68 -11.65 -0.38
N ASN A 136 3.19 -10.47 -0.76
CA ASN A 136 3.77 -9.18 -0.35
C ASN A 136 3.71 -8.99 1.17
N LEU A 137 2.61 -9.41 1.80
CA LEU A 137 2.49 -9.38 3.26
C LEU A 137 3.53 -10.30 3.94
N LYS A 138 3.73 -11.52 3.41
CA LYS A 138 4.72 -12.48 3.92
C LYS A 138 6.15 -11.97 3.74
N GLU A 139 6.46 -11.32 2.63
CA GLU A 139 7.76 -10.67 2.41
C GLU A 139 8.00 -9.52 3.39
N PHE A 140 6.98 -8.67 3.60
CA PHE A 140 7.06 -7.60 4.59
C PHE A 140 7.26 -8.13 6.01
N VAL A 141 6.60 -9.22 6.38
CA VAL A 141 6.82 -9.90 7.68
C VAL A 141 8.28 -10.32 7.82
N LYS A 142 8.86 -10.97 6.80
CA LYS A 142 10.28 -11.38 6.84
C LYS A 142 11.21 -10.17 6.96
N PHE A 143 10.91 -9.08 6.27
CA PHE A 143 11.68 -7.84 6.38
C PHE A 143 11.64 -7.31 7.83
N CYS A 144 10.45 -7.19 8.43
CA CYS A 144 10.29 -6.72 9.80
C CYS A 144 11.10 -7.56 10.83
N GLU A 145 11.22 -8.87 10.62
CA GLU A 145 11.97 -9.78 11.51
C GLU A 145 13.49 -9.63 11.42
N ASN A 146 13.98 -9.03 10.34
CA ASN A 146 15.40 -9.04 9.99
C ASN A 146 15.97 -7.65 9.74
N SER A 147 15.17 -6.58 9.85
CA SER A 147 15.60 -5.22 9.58
C SER A 147 16.23 -4.52 10.79
N GLY A 148 15.97 -5.01 12.01
CA GLY A 148 16.34 -4.32 13.26
C GLY A 148 15.60 -2.99 13.44
N GLY A 149 14.39 -2.87 12.90
CA GLY A 149 13.65 -1.61 12.70
C GLY A 149 13.86 -1.04 11.30
N PHE A 150 13.08 -0.04 10.91
CA PHE A 150 13.15 0.59 9.58
C PHE A 150 12.55 2.00 9.56
N GLU A 151 12.93 2.78 8.55
CA GLU A 151 12.32 4.05 8.18
C GLU A 151 11.54 3.92 6.87
N ILE A 152 10.44 4.67 6.72
CA ILE A 152 9.58 4.62 5.53
C ILE A 152 9.81 5.87 4.66
N TRP A 153 10.31 5.69 3.43
CA TRP A 153 10.66 6.74 2.45
C TRP A 153 9.98 6.56 1.09
#